data_AF-A0A8S2G0W9-F1
#
_entry.id   AF-A0A8S2G0W9-F1
#
_cell.length_a   1.000
_cell.length_b   1.000
_cell.length_c   1.000
_cell.angle_alpha   90.00
_cell.angle_beta   90.00
_cell.angle_gamma   90.00
#
_symmetry.space_group_name_H-M   'P 1'
#
loop_
_entity.id
_entity.type
_entity.pdbx_description
1 polymer ?
#
loop_
_entity_poly.entity_id
_entity_poly.type
_entity_poly.pdbx_seq_one_letter_code
_entity_poly.pdbx_strand_id
1 'polypeptide(L)'
;MTIMSVLQLYGSPIILGFPQFLVALVITVIATATPQDDFAIVRENVLKIMLWPTPDQLPATLAQAAANLSILDLNTCQWPDLNYTTRGPENWDPVLHMFRISTMTAALTVPGGMTNDTALSSAIHCALEVWLEQDWQNPNWWWNYIQDPLIAT
;
A
#
# COMPACT_ATOMS: atom_id res chain seq x y z
N MET A 1 -24.66 -12.97 81.19
CA MET A 1 -23.53 -13.84 80.84
C MET A 1 -23.47 -13.88 79.31
N THR A 2 -22.92 -12.82 78.70
CA THR A 2 -21.64 -12.79 77.95
C THR A 2 -21.81 -13.46 76.57
N ILE A 3 -21.59 -12.83 75.40
CA ILE A 3 -20.39 -12.11 74.93
C ILE A 3 -20.77 -11.14 73.77
N MET A 4 -20.22 -9.93 73.81
CA MET A 4 -20.06 -8.99 72.68
C MET A 4 -18.98 -9.50 71.70
N SER A 5 -19.23 -9.43 70.40
CA SER A 5 -18.20 -9.33 69.33
C SER A 5 -18.88 -8.78 68.07
N VAL A 6 -18.81 -7.47 67.80
CA VAL A 6 -17.78 -6.76 67.03
C VAL A 6 -17.65 -7.31 65.59
N LEU A 7 -18.25 -6.60 64.63
CA LEU A 7 -17.68 -6.28 63.31
C LEU A 7 -18.65 -5.36 62.54
N GLN A 8 -18.63 -4.08 62.92
CA GLN A 8 -18.96 -3.01 61.98
C GLN A 8 -17.81 -2.93 60.98
N LEU A 9 -17.95 -3.59 59.82
CA LEU A 9 -17.06 -3.34 58.69
C LEU A 9 -17.52 -2.09 57.96
N TYR A 10 -16.89 -0.99 58.36
CA TYR A 10 -16.64 0.24 57.64
C TYR A 10 -17.07 0.24 56.17
N GLY A 11 -18.15 0.98 55.90
CA GLY A 11 -18.31 1.64 54.62
C GLY A 11 -17.26 2.75 54.50
N SER A 12 -16.47 2.71 53.44
CA SER A 12 -15.73 3.86 52.94
C SER A 12 -15.86 3.86 51.42
N PRO A 13 -16.56 4.83 50.80
CA PRO A 13 -16.36 5.07 49.38
C PRO A 13 -14.88 5.43 49.20
N ILE A 14 -14.21 4.81 48.24
CA ILE A 14 -12.85 5.19 47.86
C ILE A 14 -12.97 6.59 47.24
N ILE A 15 -12.88 7.64 48.06
CA ILE A 15 -12.72 9.01 47.59
C ILE A 15 -11.26 9.10 47.16
N LEU A 16 -11.00 8.83 45.89
CA LEU A 16 -9.71 9.12 45.27
C LEU A 16 -9.41 10.60 45.53
N GLY A 17 -8.34 10.86 46.27
CA GLY A 17 -7.89 12.24 46.48
C GLY A 17 -7.53 12.87 45.14
N PHE A 18 -7.74 14.19 45.00
CA PHE A 18 -7.36 14.99 43.83
C PHE A 18 -5.98 14.62 43.21
N PRO A 19 -4.91 14.33 43.97
CA PRO A 19 -3.63 13.90 43.38
C PRO A 19 -3.66 12.49 42.76
N GLN A 20 -4.49 11.57 43.26
CA GLN A 20 -4.64 10.21 42.71
C GLN A 20 -5.45 10.20 41.41
N PHE A 21 -6.43 11.10 41.30
CA PHE A 21 -7.14 11.36 40.04
C PHE A 21 -6.21 11.94 38.97
N LEU A 22 -5.33 12.86 39.33
CA LEU A 22 -4.33 13.44 38.41
C LEU A 22 -3.32 12.40 37.93
N VAL A 23 -2.82 11.53 38.82
CA VAL A 23 -1.91 10.44 38.43
C VAL A 23 -2.61 9.41 37.53
N ALA A 24 -3.85 9.04 37.85
CA ALA A 24 -4.63 8.15 37.00
C ALA A 24 -4.89 8.76 35.61
N LEU A 25 -5.24 10.06 35.54
CA LEU A 25 -5.45 10.81 34.28
C LEU A 25 -4.18 10.88 33.43
N VAL A 26 -3.01 11.12 34.05
CA VAL A 26 -1.72 11.14 33.35
C VAL A 26 -1.35 9.77 32.80
N ILE A 27 -1.65 8.68 33.52
CA ILE A 27 -1.40 7.31 33.06
C ILE A 27 -2.32 6.94 31.88
N THR A 28 -3.58 7.38 31.86
CA THR A 28 -4.48 7.15 30.71
C THR A 28 -4.06 7.95 29.47
N VAL A 29 -3.54 9.17 29.63
CA VAL A 29 -3.12 10.02 28.50
C VAL A 29 -1.86 9.49 27.80
N ILE A 30 -0.93 8.88 28.54
CA ILE A 30 0.29 8.28 27.96
C ILE A 30 -0.03 6.99 27.18
N ALA A 31 -1.05 6.23 27.61
CA ALA A 31 -1.44 4.98 26.95
C ALA A 31 -2.16 5.17 25.60
N THR A 32 -2.59 6.38 25.26
CA THR A 32 -3.29 6.69 23.99
C THR A 32 -2.39 7.29 22.92
N ALA A 33 -1.11 7.52 23.20
CA ALA A 33 -0.17 8.02 22.19
C ALA A 33 0.21 6.87 21.24
N THR A 34 -0.56 6.69 20.17
CA THR A 34 -0.16 5.84 19.04
C THR A 34 1.11 6.43 18.43
N PRO A 35 2.22 5.68 18.32
CA PRO A 35 3.40 6.15 17.61
C PRO A 35 3.00 6.59 16.20
N GLN A 36 3.41 7.78 15.78
CA GLN A 36 3.20 8.23 14.41
C GLN A 36 4.02 7.32 13.48
N ASP A 37 3.36 6.62 12.57
CA ASP A 37 4.03 5.77 11.59
C ASP A 37 4.60 6.64 10.46
N ASP A 38 5.79 7.16 10.69
CA ASP A 38 6.49 8.02 9.72
C ASP A 38 6.77 7.28 8.40
N PHE A 39 6.92 5.94 8.41
CA PHE A 39 7.07 5.16 7.18
C PHE A 39 5.78 5.16 6.35
N ALA A 40 4.61 5.07 6.99
CA ALA A 40 3.34 5.19 6.28
C ALA A 40 3.19 6.56 5.60
N ILE A 41 3.60 7.64 6.28
CA ILE A 41 3.57 9.00 5.72
C ILE A 41 4.51 9.12 4.53
N VAL A 42 5.75 8.64 4.66
CA VAL A 42 6.74 8.69 3.57
C VAL A 42 6.24 7.86 2.39
N ARG A 43 5.71 6.66 2.62
CA ARG A 43 5.14 5.81 1.57
C ARG A 43 4.00 6.51 0.85
N GLU A 44 3.06 7.11 1.58
CA GLU A 44 1.94 7.83 0.97
C GLU A 44 2.42 9.01 0.13
N ASN A 45 3.40 9.77 0.61
CA ASN A 45 3.97 10.89 -0.13
C ASN A 45 4.71 10.43 -1.40
N VAL A 46 5.44 9.32 -1.34
CA VAL A 46 6.08 8.72 -2.52
C VAL A 46 5.02 8.29 -3.53
N LEU A 47 3.94 7.62 -3.10
CA LEU A 47 2.84 7.25 -3.99
C LEU A 47 2.21 8.48 -4.66
N LYS A 48 1.97 9.56 -3.91
CA LYS A 48 1.44 10.82 -4.46
C LYS A 48 2.34 11.48 -5.50
N ILE A 49 3.66 11.36 -5.35
CA ILE A 49 4.63 12.00 -6.25
C ILE A 49 4.90 11.14 -7.48
N MET A 50 5.00 9.82 -7.29
CA MET A 50 5.57 8.91 -8.28
C MET A 50 4.50 8.11 -9.04
N LEU A 51 3.37 7.79 -8.40
CA LEU A 51 2.43 6.79 -8.92
C LEU A 51 1.01 7.33 -9.12
N TRP A 52 0.47 8.05 -8.14
CA TRP A 52 -0.93 8.45 -8.14
C TRP A 52 -1.19 9.58 -9.14
N PRO A 53 -2.25 9.46 -9.95
CA PRO A 53 -2.64 10.52 -10.87
C PRO A 53 -3.14 11.75 -10.11
N THR A 54 -3.09 12.91 -10.75
CA THR A 54 -3.85 14.07 -10.26
C THR A 54 -5.36 13.83 -10.41
N PRO A 55 -6.23 14.56 -9.69
CA PRO A 55 -7.67 14.38 -9.80
C PRO A 55 -8.23 14.45 -11.23
N ASP A 56 -7.67 15.33 -12.08
CA ASP A 56 -8.10 15.48 -13.48
C ASP A 56 -7.66 14.30 -14.36
N GLN A 57 -6.58 13.61 -13.99
CA GLN A 57 -6.06 12.45 -14.70
C GLN A 57 -6.71 11.13 -14.27
N LEU A 58 -7.30 11.09 -13.06
CA LEU A 58 -7.85 9.88 -12.46
C LEU A 58 -8.80 9.11 -13.42
N PRO A 59 -9.80 9.73 -14.08
CA PRO A 59 -10.69 8.99 -14.98
C PRO A 59 -9.96 8.28 -16.13
N ALA A 60 -8.93 8.93 -16.69
CA ALA A 60 -8.13 8.35 -17.76
C ALA A 60 -7.25 7.20 -17.25
N THR A 61 -6.65 7.33 -16.07
CA THR A 61 -5.89 6.26 -15.42
C THR A 61 -6.76 5.03 -15.14
N LEU A 62 -7.97 5.22 -14.62
CA LEU A 62 -8.90 4.12 -14.36
C LEU A 62 -9.33 3.42 -15.67
N ALA A 63 -9.63 4.18 -16.71
CA ALA A 63 -9.97 3.63 -18.03
C ALA A 63 -8.80 2.84 -18.63
N GLN A 64 -7.57 3.36 -18.55
CA GLN A 64 -6.38 2.68 -19.04
C GLN A 64 -6.07 1.42 -18.23
N ALA A 65 -6.22 1.45 -16.90
CA ALA A 65 -6.04 0.27 -16.06
C ALA A 65 -7.05 -0.83 -16.40
N ALA A 66 -8.32 -0.48 -16.61
CA ALA A 66 -9.34 -1.43 -17.04
C ALA A 66 -9.06 -2.01 -18.44
N ALA A 67 -8.54 -1.19 -19.36
CA ALA A 67 -8.11 -1.67 -20.69
C ALA A 67 -6.89 -2.60 -20.61
N ASN A 68 -5.90 -2.28 -19.77
CA ASN A 68 -4.74 -3.15 -19.55
C ASN A 68 -5.18 -4.48 -18.94
N LEU A 69 -6.11 -4.45 -17.96
CA LEU A 69 -6.67 -5.65 -17.35
C LEU A 69 -7.40 -6.53 -18.36
N SER A 70 -8.17 -5.95 -19.29
CA SER A 70 -8.97 -6.72 -20.25
C SER A 70 -8.15 -7.40 -21.35
N ILE A 71 -6.94 -6.89 -21.63
CA ILE A 71 -6.05 -7.44 -22.66
C ILE A 71 -5.08 -8.48 -22.08
N LEU A 72 -4.79 -8.43 -20.77
CA LEU A 72 -3.84 -9.34 -20.12
C LEU A 72 -4.30 -10.80 -20.29
N ASP A 73 -3.42 -11.66 -20.81
CA ASP A 73 -3.65 -13.09 -20.81
C ASP A 73 -3.24 -13.68 -19.46
N LEU A 74 -4.24 -14.08 -18.66
CA LEU A 74 -4.01 -14.64 -17.32
C LEU A 74 -3.36 -16.04 -17.33
N ASN A 75 -3.25 -16.72 -18.47
CA ASN A 75 -2.53 -18.00 -18.53
C ASN A 75 -1.02 -17.81 -18.68
N THR A 76 -0.61 -16.72 -19.34
CA THR A 76 0.81 -16.40 -19.59
C THR A 76 1.32 -15.23 -18.76
N CYS A 77 0.40 -14.52 -18.09
CA CYS A 77 0.65 -13.27 -17.38
C CYS A 77 1.25 -12.15 -18.24
N GLN A 78 1.10 -12.24 -19.57
CA GLN A 78 1.68 -11.30 -20.52
C GLN A 78 0.59 -10.58 -21.33
N TRP A 79 0.96 -9.44 -21.89
CA TRP A 79 0.13 -8.74 -22.84
C TRP A 79 0.46 -9.21 -24.26
N PRO A 80 -0.48 -9.88 -24.97
CA PRO A 80 -0.20 -10.49 -26.27
C PRO A 80 0.07 -9.47 -27.38
N ASP A 81 -0.26 -8.19 -27.16
CA ASP A 81 0.01 -7.09 -28.07
C ASP A 81 1.39 -6.44 -27.89
N LEU A 82 2.18 -6.87 -26.91
CA LEU A 82 3.56 -6.40 -26.70
C LEU A 82 4.58 -7.34 -27.35
N ASN A 83 5.65 -6.76 -27.90
CA ASN A 83 6.74 -7.53 -28.49
C ASN A 83 7.87 -7.78 -27.49
N TYR A 84 7.84 -8.92 -26.80
CA TYR A 84 8.85 -9.27 -25.80
C TYR A 84 10.22 -9.67 -26.37
N THR A 85 10.39 -9.69 -27.71
CA THR A 85 11.66 -10.12 -28.34
C THR A 85 12.57 -8.96 -28.75
N THR A 86 12.13 -7.70 -28.61
CA THR A 86 12.99 -6.56 -28.94
C THR A 86 14.19 -6.51 -27.99
N ARG A 87 15.38 -6.22 -28.51
CA ARG A 87 16.64 -6.13 -27.73
C ARG A 87 17.46 -4.89 -28.10
N GLY A 88 16.84 -3.89 -28.72
CA GLY A 88 17.54 -2.68 -29.12
C GLY A 88 17.72 -1.74 -27.93
N PRO A 89 18.82 -0.96 -27.87
CA PRO A 89 19.03 0.01 -26.78
C PRO A 89 17.95 1.12 -26.76
N GLU A 90 17.39 1.46 -27.92
CA GLU A 90 16.29 2.42 -28.08
C GLU A 90 14.95 1.75 -28.40
N ASN A 91 14.99 0.49 -28.89
CA ASN A 91 13.80 -0.30 -29.23
C ASN A 91 13.63 -1.41 -28.18
N TRP A 92 12.92 -1.06 -27.11
CA TRP A 92 12.74 -1.87 -25.90
C TRP A 92 11.26 -1.92 -25.51
N ASP A 93 10.48 -2.70 -26.24
CA ASP A 93 9.05 -2.86 -25.98
C ASP A 93 8.72 -3.55 -24.64
N PRO A 94 9.55 -4.47 -24.08
CA PRO A 94 9.25 -5.08 -22.78
C PRO A 94 8.96 -4.06 -21.67
N VAL A 95 9.58 -2.88 -21.66
CA VAL A 95 9.29 -1.87 -20.62
C VAL A 95 7.83 -1.44 -20.57
N LEU A 96 7.10 -1.55 -21.69
CA LEU A 96 5.66 -1.28 -21.73
C LEU A 96 4.87 -2.21 -20.80
N HIS A 97 5.39 -3.40 -20.52
CA HIS A 97 4.83 -4.32 -19.52
C HIS A 97 4.85 -3.66 -18.13
N MET A 98 5.99 -3.10 -17.70
CA MET A 98 6.11 -2.41 -16.41
C MET A 98 5.27 -1.13 -16.35
N PHE A 99 5.17 -0.38 -17.45
CA PHE A 99 4.28 0.79 -17.49
C PHE A 99 2.79 0.41 -17.32
N ARG A 100 2.37 -0.73 -17.88
CA ARG A 100 0.99 -1.23 -17.69
C ARG A 100 0.75 -1.69 -16.26
N ILE A 101 1.70 -2.40 -15.64
CA ILE A 101 1.67 -2.75 -14.21
C ILE A 101 1.54 -1.47 -13.37
N SER A 102 2.42 -0.49 -13.57
CA SER A 102 2.41 0.78 -12.82
C SER A 102 1.06 1.51 -12.95
N THR A 103 0.49 1.58 -14.15
CA THR A 103 -0.84 2.16 -14.38
C THR A 103 -1.94 1.42 -13.62
N MET A 104 -1.92 0.08 -13.63
CA MET A 104 -2.88 -0.74 -12.90
C MET A 104 -2.73 -0.59 -11.38
N THR A 105 -1.50 -0.55 -10.87
CA THR A 105 -1.20 -0.31 -9.46
C THR A 105 -1.62 1.09 -9.01
N ALA A 106 -1.45 2.10 -9.86
CA ALA A 106 -1.94 3.45 -9.60
C ALA A 106 -3.47 3.43 -9.42
N ALA A 107 -4.21 2.79 -10.33
CA ALA A 107 -5.66 2.64 -10.23
C ALA A 107 -6.10 1.84 -9.00
N LEU A 108 -5.35 0.80 -8.62
CA LEU A 108 -5.64 -0.02 -7.44
C LEU A 108 -5.38 0.73 -6.12
N THR A 109 -4.41 1.63 -6.07
CA THR A 109 -3.95 2.22 -4.79
C THR A 109 -4.42 3.65 -4.56
N VAL A 110 -4.79 4.39 -5.61
CA VAL A 110 -5.22 5.78 -5.48
C VAL A 110 -6.58 5.87 -4.75
N PRO A 111 -6.75 6.82 -3.81
CA PRO A 111 -8.04 7.09 -3.20
C PRO A 111 -9.11 7.42 -4.25
N GLY A 112 -10.26 6.77 -4.17
CA GLY A 112 -11.34 6.91 -5.17
C GLY A 112 -11.13 6.10 -6.45
N GLY A 113 -10.05 5.30 -6.53
CA GLY A 113 -9.81 4.35 -7.60
C GLY A 113 -10.49 2.99 -7.38
N MET A 114 -9.85 1.94 -7.90
CA MET A 114 -10.35 0.56 -7.93
C MET A 114 -9.84 -0.24 -6.72
N THR A 115 -9.83 0.36 -5.53
CA THR A 115 -9.09 -0.15 -4.34
C THR A 115 -9.51 -1.52 -3.82
N ASN A 116 -10.71 -2.00 -4.19
CA ASN A 116 -11.22 -3.30 -3.78
C ASN A 116 -11.33 -4.30 -4.95
N ASP A 117 -10.75 -3.99 -6.11
CA ASP A 117 -10.81 -4.87 -7.27
C ASP A 117 -9.77 -6.00 -7.14
N THR A 118 -10.26 -7.17 -6.73
CA THR A 118 -9.42 -8.38 -6.56
C THR A 118 -8.92 -8.95 -7.89
N ALA A 119 -9.65 -8.74 -9.00
CA ALA A 119 -9.21 -9.19 -10.31
C ALA A 119 -8.04 -8.32 -10.80
N LEU A 120 -8.13 -7.00 -10.63
CA LEU A 120 -7.05 -6.07 -10.90
C LEU A 120 -5.81 -6.41 -10.05
N SER A 121 -5.99 -6.64 -8.75
CA SER A 121 -4.90 -7.03 -7.86
C SER A 121 -4.24 -8.35 -8.30
N SER A 122 -5.02 -9.39 -8.60
CA SER A 122 -4.48 -10.68 -9.05
C SER A 122 -3.72 -10.56 -10.38
N ALA A 123 -4.24 -9.76 -11.30
CA ALA A 123 -3.61 -9.47 -12.59
C ALA A 123 -2.27 -8.74 -12.43
N ILE A 124 -2.17 -7.76 -11.53
CA ILE A 124 -0.91 -7.08 -11.20
C ILE A 124 0.13 -8.07 -10.69
N HIS A 125 -0.25 -8.96 -9.76
CA HIS A 125 0.68 -9.95 -9.20
C HIS A 125 1.15 -10.95 -10.26
N CYS A 126 0.24 -11.46 -11.09
CA CYS A 126 0.54 -12.34 -12.22
C CYS A 126 1.52 -11.69 -13.20
N ALA A 127 1.24 -10.46 -13.65
CA ALA A 127 2.14 -9.73 -14.55
C ALA A 127 3.51 -9.46 -13.91
N LEU A 128 3.55 -9.05 -12.65
CA LEU A 128 4.82 -8.80 -11.96
C LEU A 128 5.64 -10.08 -11.78
N GLU A 129 5.00 -11.21 -11.50
CA GLU A 129 5.66 -12.51 -11.40
C GLU A 129 6.39 -12.86 -12.70
N VAL A 130 5.71 -12.76 -13.86
CA VAL A 130 6.36 -13.08 -15.14
C VAL A 130 7.47 -12.10 -15.50
N TRP A 131 7.37 -10.81 -15.11
CA TRP A 131 8.46 -9.85 -15.27
C TRP A 131 9.73 -10.30 -14.53
N LEU A 132 9.56 -10.75 -13.28
CA LEU A 132 10.66 -11.21 -12.43
C LEU A 132 11.24 -12.56 -12.90
N GLU A 133 10.40 -13.46 -13.42
CA GLU A 133 10.84 -14.77 -13.91
C GLU A 133 11.56 -14.68 -15.26
N GLN A 134 11.05 -13.86 -16.18
CA GLN A 134 11.61 -13.74 -17.53
C GLN A 134 12.87 -12.88 -17.56
N ASP A 135 13.04 -12.00 -16.57
CA ASP A 135 14.20 -11.13 -16.39
C ASP A 135 14.61 -10.45 -17.71
N TRP A 136 13.65 -9.73 -18.31
CA TRP A 136 13.90 -9.04 -19.56
C TRP A 136 14.93 -7.93 -19.35
N GLN A 137 16.09 -8.07 -20.01
CA GLN A 137 17.19 -7.10 -19.92
C GLN A 137 17.38 -6.30 -21.21
N ASN A 138 17.63 -5.01 -21.07
CA ASN A 138 18.07 -4.12 -22.14
C ASN A 138 19.61 -4.08 -22.21
N PRO A 139 20.24 -4.06 -23.41
CA PRO A 139 21.69 -3.89 -23.50
C PRO A 139 22.20 -2.55 -22.97
N ASN A 140 21.37 -1.50 -22.94
CA ASN A 140 21.66 -0.27 -22.25
C ASN A 140 21.33 -0.42 -20.76
N TRP A 141 22.40 -0.55 -19.95
CA TRP A 141 22.35 -0.76 -18.50
C TRP A 141 21.44 0.23 -17.77
N TRP A 142 21.30 1.47 -18.26
CA TRP A 142 20.49 2.49 -17.60
C TRP A 142 19.04 2.04 -17.41
N TRP A 143 18.46 1.31 -18.37
CA TRP A 143 17.12 0.77 -18.23
C TRP A 143 17.02 -0.19 -17.05
N ASN A 144 17.90 -1.18 -17.01
CA ASN A 144 17.85 -2.27 -16.03
C ASN A 144 18.13 -1.80 -14.59
N TYR A 145 19.02 -0.80 -14.44
CA TYR A 145 19.47 -0.36 -13.11
C TYR A 145 18.80 0.92 -12.61
N ILE A 146 18.16 1.71 -13.49
CA ILE A 146 17.55 2.99 -13.12
C ILE A 146 16.07 3.00 -13.49
N GLN A 147 15.73 2.85 -14.77
CA GLN A 147 14.37 3.09 -15.25
C GLN A 147 13.38 2.01 -14.81
N ASP A 148 13.71 0.73 -14.97
CA ASP A 148 12.81 -0.36 -14.60
C ASP A 148 12.54 -0.37 -13.08
N PRO A 149 13.55 -0.21 -12.20
CA PRO A 149 13.32 0.01 -10.77
C PRO A 149 12.47 1.24 -10.45
N LEU A 150 12.62 2.33 -11.20
CA LEU A 150 11.83 3.55 -11.00
C LEU A 150 10.35 3.35 -11.37
N ILE A 151 10.04 2.54 -12.38
CA ILE A 151 8.65 2.25 -12.76
C ILE A 151 7.96 1.35 -11.71
N ALA A 152 8.74 0.52 -11.01
CA ALA A 152 8.25 -0.40 -9.97
C ALA A 152 7.94 0.26 -8.61
N THR A 153 8.02 1.59 -8.50
CA THR A 153 7.82 2.36 -7.27
C THR A 153 6.35 2.51 -6.89
#